data_AF-A0A959TAB7-F1
#
_entry.id   AF-A0A959TAB7-F1
#
_cell.length_a   1.000
_cell.length_b   1.000
_cell.length_c   1.000
_cell.angle_alpha   90.00
_cell.angle_beta   90.00
_cell.angle_gamma   90.00
#
_symmetry.space_group_name_H-M   'P 1'
#
loop_
_entity.id
_entity.type
_entity.pdbx_description
1 polymer ?
#
loop_
_entity_poly.entity_id
_entity_poly.type
_entity_poly.pdbx_seq_one_letter_code
_entity_poly.pdbx_strand_id
1 'polypeptide(L)'
;MCTVNDVIDSNCNCVGTPVDPDDNNACTIDTCDPLLGVIHTPVDPDDGDPCTLDSCDPVTGVSNVFQDADGDGTCDANDLCPGGPEPGSTCDDGNAGTINDVVDANCNCTGTPIGGGSEVLQLTLNTDDLGSETEWEVRRLSDNALSASGGPYADVPGGQQITETFPLSATAHRLIVTDAGFDGMPGGGYVLRDVNGQRIIDNEGNGGNFTGSSSMATGFGFDLPVGPVGVFPTWCDREDLVGNAVIRCESYGPVSAEFGVNDANSGYQWRFFDPNGSYMRYMFVSHANPSDPTKPAAPWRATYLRLQSMVTLPVPQGILLNVQVRARANGVNGNFGPVCRMIVDDGAAACPTTTLIQ
;
A
#
# COMPACT_ATOMS: atom_id res chain seq x y z
N MET A 1 33.03 51.81 41.86
CA MET A 1 33.31 51.55 43.29
C MET A 1 32.39 52.45 44.08
N CYS A 2 31.36 51.87 44.71
CA CYS A 2 30.52 52.61 45.65
C CYS A 2 31.29 52.78 46.96
N THR A 3 31.09 53.90 47.63
CA THR A 3 31.59 54.11 48.99
C THR A 3 30.47 54.54 49.92
N VAL A 4 30.56 54.15 51.18
CA VAL A 4 29.64 54.57 52.25
C VAL A 4 30.41 55.31 53.33
N ASN A 5 29.71 56.14 54.09
CA ASN A 5 30.26 57.00 55.15
C ASN A 5 31.33 57.97 54.63
N ASP A 6 31.08 58.56 53.46
CA ASP A 6 31.98 59.51 52.83
C ASP A 6 32.15 60.75 53.71
N VAL A 7 33.39 61.02 54.11
CA VAL A 7 33.78 62.20 54.90
C VAL A 7 34.95 62.91 54.22
N ILE A 8 35.02 64.23 54.42
CA ILE A 8 36.19 65.00 54.00
C ILE A 8 37.27 64.86 55.08
N ASP A 9 38.42 64.30 54.74
CA ASP A 9 39.55 64.17 55.66
C ASP A 9 40.27 65.51 55.91
N SER A 10 41.25 65.52 56.81
CA SER A 10 42.04 66.70 57.14
C SER A 10 42.89 67.25 55.99
N ASN A 11 42.98 66.51 54.88
CA ASN A 11 43.71 66.88 53.67
C ASN A 11 42.78 67.29 52.53
N CYS A 12 41.48 67.50 52.81
CA CYS A 12 40.44 67.84 51.85
C CYS A 12 40.15 66.76 50.79
N ASN A 13 40.48 65.49 51.06
CA ASN A 13 40.08 64.39 50.18
C ASN A 13 38.71 63.85 50.63
N CYS A 14 37.86 63.51 49.66
CA CYS A 14 36.67 62.72 49.94
C CYS A 14 37.10 61.26 50.11
N VAL A 15 37.00 60.74 51.34
CA VAL A 15 37.36 59.37 51.67
C VAL A 15 36.12 58.62 52.15
N GLY A 16 35.93 57.42 51.64
CA GLY A 16 34.77 56.58 51.90
C GLY A 16 35.16 55.11 52.04
N THR A 17 34.30 54.33 52.69
CA THR A 17 34.52 52.88 52.83
C THR A 17 33.98 52.18 51.59
N PRO A 18 34.79 51.43 50.81
CA PRO A 18 34.29 50.67 49.67
C PRO A 18 33.16 49.73 50.08
N VAL A 19 32.05 49.76 49.34
CA VAL A 19 30.97 48.77 49.44
C VAL A 19 30.92 47.98 48.15
N ASP A 20 30.79 46.66 48.29
CA ASP A 20 30.54 45.76 47.18
C ASP A 20 29.08 45.93 46.73
N PRO A 21 28.82 46.34 45.48
CA PRO A 21 27.44 46.47 45.00
C PRO A 21 26.74 45.12 44.80
N ASP A 22 27.46 44.00 44.78
CA ASP A 22 26.90 42.66 44.53
C ASP A 22 26.06 42.15 45.74
N ASP A 23 24.77 41.88 45.53
CA ASP A 23 23.90 41.29 46.55
C ASP A 23 23.89 39.74 46.53
N ASN A 24 24.74 39.13 45.70
CA ASN A 24 24.80 37.70 45.39
C ASN A 24 23.52 37.14 44.78
N ASN A 25 22.69 37.98 44.16
CA ASN A 25 21.52 37.55 43.41
C ASN A 25 21.83 37.58 41.90
N ALA A 26 21.92 36.41 41.29
CA ALA A 26 22.17 36.28 39.86
C ALA A 26 21.05 36.87 38.97
N CYS A 27 19.91 37.23 39.58
CA CYS A 27 18.75 37.85 38.93
C CYS A 27 18.72 39.37 39.06
N THR A 28 19.81 40.01 39.48
CA THR A 28 19.93 41.47 39.52
C THR A 28 21.16 41.94 38.76
N ILE A 29 21.01 43.10 38.13
CA ILE A 29 22.14 43.88 37.62
C ILE A 29 22.51 44.87 38.72
N ASP A 30 23.66 44.63 39.31
CA ASP A 30 24.16 45.42 40.43
C ASP A 30 25.03 46.56 39.92
N THR A 31 24.57 47.78 40.19
CA THR A 31 25.23 49.00 39.73
C THR A 31 25.48 49.96 40.87
N CYS A 32 26.51 50.77 40.67
CA CYS A 32 26.88 51.85 41.57
C CYS A 32 26.51 53.19 40.96
N ASP A 33 25.44 53.80 41.44
CA ASP A 33 25.08 55.17 41.09
C ASP A 33 25.72 56.16 42.08
N PRO A 34 26.50 57.16 41.63
CA PRO A 34 27.16 58.12 42.52
C PRO A 34 26.22 59.01 43.36
N LEU A 35 24.94 59.12 43.00
CA LEU A 35 23.94 59.94 43.70
C LEU A 35 22.99 59.08 44.55
N LEU A 36 22.62 57.90 44.08
CA LEU A 36 21.62 57.02 44.68
C LEU A 36 22.22 55.85 45.47
N GLY A 37 23.51 55.58 45.32
CA GLY A 37 24.21 54.48 46.00
C GLY A 37 24.13 53.16 45.23
N VAL A 38 24.12 52.04 45.97
CA VAL A 38 24.00 50.70 45.38
C VAL A 38 22.57 50.50 44.85
N ILE A 39 22.45 50.05 43.61
CA ILE A 39 21.18 49.76 42.94
C ILE A 39 21.22 48.33 42.42
N HIS A 40 20.21 47.54 42.80
CA HIS A 40 19.95 46.20 42.30
C HIS A 40 18.75 46.26 41.36
N THR A 41 18.98 46.13 40.06
CA THR A 41 17.89 46.17 39.06
C THR A 41 17.52 44.73 38.70
N PRO A 42 16.26 44.29 38.91
CA PRO A 42 15.86 42.95 38.49
C PRO A 42 16.13 42.71 37.00
N VAL A 43 16.72 41.57 36.69
CA VAL A 43 16.84 41.05 35.32
C VAL A 43 15.47 40.52 34.90
N ASP A 44 15.07 40.85 33.69
CA ASP A 44 13.89 40.27 33.05
C ASP A 44 14.28 38.90 32.47
N PRO A 45 13.69 37.79 32.94
CA PRO A 45 14.03 36.46 32.42
C PRO A 45 13.41 36.18 31.05
N ASP A 46 12.39 36.94 30.63
CA ASP A 46 11.68 36.75 29.37
C ASP A 46 12.62 36.97 28.17
N ASP A 47 12.84 35.92 27.37
CA ASP A 47 13.64 35.99 26.14
C ASP A 47 12.81 36.25 24.87
N GLY A 48 11.49 36.39 25.03
CA GLY A 48 10.53 36.63 23.97
C GLY A 48 10.14 35.39 23.17
N ASP A 49 10.59 34.18 23.57
CA ASP A 49 10.15 32.93 22.97
C ASP A 49 8.93 32.36 23.72
N PRO A 50 7.74 32.28 23.11
CA PRO A 50 6.57 31.68 23.77
C PRO A 50 6.75 30.19 24.09
N CYS A 51 7.75 29.52 23.51
CA CYS A 51 8.03 28.11 23.72
C CYS A 51 8.88 27.81 24.96
N THR A 52 9.37 28.82 25.67
CA THR A 52 10.17 28.64 26.88
C THR A 52 9.38 29.00 28.13
N LEU A 53 9.61 28.23 29.20
CA LEU A 53 9.26 28.65 30.54
C LEU A 53 10.45 29.45 31.09
N ASP A 54 10.25 30.77 31.18
CA ASP A 54 11.26 31.69 31.64
C ASP A 54 11.24 31.82 33.16
N SER A 55 12.41 31.68 33.77
CA SER A 55 12.56 31.78 35.21
C SER A 55 13.91 32.37 35.55
N CYS A 56 14.02 32.96 36.74
CA CYS A 56 15.31 33.37 37.27
C CYS A 56 15.44 32.88 38.71
N ASP A 57 16.44 32.03 38.94
CA ASP A 57 16.81 31.55 40.26
C ASP A 57 17.92 32.44 40.83
N PRO A 58 17.80 32.95 42.07
CA PRO A 58 18.79 33.86 42.64
C PRO A 58 20.22 33.31 42.74
N VAL A 59 20.39 31.99 42.70
CA VAL A 59 21.70 31.32 42.77
C VAL A 59 22.19 30.94 41.38
N THR A 60 21.34 30.41 40.51
CA THR A 60 21.75 29.90 39.19
C THR A 60 21.53 30.86 38.02
N GLY A 61 20.80 31.95 38.23
CA GLY A 61 20.51 32.97 37.22
C GLY A 61 19.31 32.63 36.34
N VAL A 62 19.24 33.31 35.20
CA VAL A 62 18.16 33.16 34.21
C VAL A 62 18.21 31.78 33.56
N SER A 63 17.04 31.15 33.42
CA SER A 63 16.84 29.87 32.75
C SER A 63 15.56 29.87 31.95
N ASN A 64 15.68 29.45 30.69
CA ASN A 64 14.56 29.37 29.73
C ASN A 64 14.47 27.91 29.29
N VAL A 65 13.41 27.22 29.73
CA VAL A 65 13.26 25.78 29.52
C VAL A 65 12.22 25.54 28.44
N PHE A 66 12.61 24.94 27.32
CA PHE A 66 11.68 24.54 26.25
C PHE A 66 10.59 23.62 26.80
N GLN A 67 9.32 23.95 26.50
CA GLN A 67 8.16 23.17 26.92
C GLN A 67 7.56 22.44 25.71
N ASP A 68 7.55 21.11 25.80
CA ASP A 68 6.98 20.18 24.82
C ASP A 68 6.51 18.95 25.61
N ALA A 69 5.23 18.93 25.93
CA ALA A 69 4.63 18.00 26.87
C ALA A 69 4.50 16.58 26.31
N ASP A 70 4.35 16.43 24.99
CA ASP A 70 4.14 15.13 24.33
C ASP A 70 5.33 14.67 23.48
N GLY A 71 6.32 15.53 23.27
CA GLY A 71 7.59 15.22 22.63
C GLY A 71 7.52 15.15 21.11
N ASP A 72 6.51 15.75 20.48
CA ASP A 72 6.32 15.71 19.03
C ASP A 72 7.19 16.75 18.27
N GLY A 73 7.84 17.64 19.01
CA GLY A 73 8.70 18.71 18.48
C GLY A 73 8.01 20.05 18.28
N THR A 74 6.71 20.15 18.56
CA THR A 74 5.94 21.38 18.66
C THR A 74 5.88 21.82 20.12
N CYS A 75 6.12 23.10 20.40
CA CYS A 75 6.09 23.56 21.79
C CYS A 75 4.66 23.76 22.28
N ASP A 76 4.43 23.59 23.59
CA ASP A 76 3.11 23.66 24.23
C ASP A 76 2.31 24.94 23.89
N ALA A 77 3.01 26.05 23.63
CA ALA A 77 2.37 27.34 23.29
C ALA A 77 1.82 27.39 21.85
N ASN A 78 2.32 26.54 20.96
CA ASN A 78 1.93 26.46 19.55
C ASN A 78 1.23 25.14 19.21
N ASP A 79 1.20 24.20 20.14
CA ASP A 79 0.62 22.87 20.02
C ASP A 79 -0.92 22.95 19.99
N LEU A 80 -1.50 22.44 18.89
CA LEU A 80 -2.94 22.32 18.70
C LEU A 80 -3.48 20.97 19.18
N CYS A 81 -2.61 19.97 19.32
CA CYS A 81 -2.89 18.59 19.66
C CYS A 81 -2.06 18.10 20.86
N PRO A 82 -2.47 18.37 22.12
CA PRO A 82 -1.67 18.19 23.34
C PRO A 82 -1.28 16.76 23.76
N GLY A 83 -1.41 15.78 22.88
CA GLY A 83 -1.11 14.38 23.14
C GLY A 83 -0.89 13.58 21.86
N GLY A 84 -0.49 14.25 20.79
CA GLY A 84 -0.27 13.63 19.50
C GLY A 84 0.11 14.61 18.41
N PRO A 85 0.46 14.09 17.22
CA PRO A 85 1.01 14.89 16.15
C PRO A 85 0.05 15.98 15.64
N GLU A 86 0.63 17.10 15.21
CA GLU A 86 -0.10 18.27 14.69
C GLU A 86 -1.00 17.99 13.46
N PRO A 87 -2.07 18.79 13.25
CA PRO A 87 -2.93 18.66 12.08
C PRO A 87 -2.16 18.74 10.75
N GLY A 88 -2.48 17.83 9.84
CA GLY A 88 -1.74 17.67 8.58
C GLY A 88 -0.61 16.64 8.62
N SER A 89 -0.22 16.19 9.82
CA SER A 89 0.69 15.06 9.97
C SER A 89 0.06 13.76 9.48
N THR A 90 0.88 12.88 8.92
CA THR A 90 0.46 11.51 8.56
C THR A 90 0.23 10.69 9.82
N CYS A 91 -0.84 9.89 9.84
CA CYS A 91 -1.17 8.99 10.93
C CYS A 91 -1.72 7.66 10.38
N ASP A 92 -2.19 6.77 11.26
CA ASP A 92 -2.94 5.55 10.90
C ASP A 92 -4.16 5.49 11.82
N ASP A 93 -5.37 5.57 11.26
CA ASP A 93 -6.62 5.58 12.04
C ASP A 93 -7.10 4.16 12.41
N GLY A 94 -6.34 3.14 12.00
CA GLY A 94 -6.62 1.73 12.21
C GLY A 94 -7.85 1.23 11.45
N ASN A 95 -8.52 2.08 10.67
CA ASN A 95 -9.64 1.72 9.85
C ASN A 95 -9.13 1.36 8.46
N ALA A 96 -9.10 0.07 8.18
CA ALA A 96 -8.70 -0.42 6.87
C ALA A 96 -9.47 0.28 5.73
N GLY A 97 -10.76 0.63 5.91
CA GLY A 97 -11.62 1.20 4.87
C GLY A 97 -11.31 2.65 4.47
N THR A 98 -10.23 3.23 4.98
CA THR A 98 -9.75 4.58 4.71
C THR A 98 -8.29 4.55 4.23
N ILE A 99 -7.91 5.53 3.41
CA ILE A 99 -6.52 5.73 2.97
C ILE A 99 -6.09 7.20 3.15
N ASN A 100 -4.78 7.45 3.14
CA ASN A 100 -4.18 8.77 3.32
C ASN A 100 -4.65 9.41 4.63
N ASP A 101 -4.42 8.70 5.73
CA ASP A 101 -4.85 9.13 7.04
C ASP A 101 -4.02 10.33 7.50
N VAL A 102 -4.73 11.38 7.88
CA VAL A 102 -4.14 12.66 8.27
C VAL A 102 -4.82 13.13 9.55
N VAL A 103 -4.03 13.71 10.45
CA VAL A 103 -4.58 14.33 11.66
C VAL A 103 -5.42 15.55 11.28
N ASP A 104 -6.69 15.54 11.68
CA ASP A 104 -7.61 16.65 11.41
C ASP A 104 -7.45 17.80 12.42
N ALA A 105 -8.18 18.90 12.20
CA ALA A 105 -8.13 20.07 13.08
C ALA A 105 -8.66 19.83 14.51
N ASN A 106 -9.23 18.65 14.79
CA ASN A 106 -9.69 18.23 16.10
C ASN A 106 -8.79 17.12 16.69
N CYS A 107 -7.59 16.92 16.13
CA CYS A 107 -6.61 15.93 16.57
C CYS A 107 -7.07 14.48 16.45
N ASN A 108 -8.01 14.20 15.54
CA ASN A 108 -8.38 12.83 15.20
C ASN A 108 -7.61 12.38 13.97
N CYS A 109 -7.09 11.16 14.02
CA CYS A 109 -6.62 10.52 12.80
C CYS A 109 -7.84 10.07 11.99
N THR A 110 -7.96 10.57 10.76
CA THR A 110 -9.04 10.16 9.85
C THR A 110 -8.49 10.03 8.44
N GLY A 111 -8.91 8.99 7.72
CA GLY A 111 -8.58 8.86 6.31
C GLY A 111 -9.72 9.14 5.34
N THR A 112 -9.36 9.15 4.06
CA THR A 112 -10.28 9.29 2.95
C THR A 112 -10.99 7.96 2.70
N PRO A 113 -12.34 7.88 2.77
CA PRO A 113 -13.06 6.62 2.61
C PRO A 113 -12.85 5.99 1.23
N ILE A 114 -12.57 4.70 1.21
CA ILE A 114 -12.54 3.88 0.00
C ILE A 114 -13.99 3.43 -0.26
N GLY A 115 -14.67 4.04 -1.24
CA GLY A 115 -16.13 3.97 -1.36
C GLY A 115 -16.73 2.56 -1.56
N GLY A 116 -17.65 2.15 -0.66
CA GLY A 116 -18.76 1.21 -0.92
C GLY A 116 -18.41 -0.27 -1.16
N GLY A 117 -18.63 -1.11 -0.14
CA GLY A 117 -18.48 -2.57 -0.20
C GLY A 117 -17.01 -2.98 -0.23
N SER A 118 -16.38 -2.93 0.94
CA SER A 118 -14.95 -3.19 1.11
C SER A 118 -14.65 -4.68 1.01
N GLU A 119 -13.94 -5.10 -0.04
CA GLU A 119 -13.30 -6.41 -0.11
C GLU A 119 -11.87 -6.25 0.43
N VAL A 120 -11.51 -7.00 1.47
CA VAL A 120 -10.13 -7.00 1.98
C VAL A 120 -9.31 -7.97 1.14
N LEU A 121 -8.21 -7.47 0.56
CA LEU A 121 -7.30 -8.24 -0.25
C LEU A 121 -5.97 -8.43 0.47
N GLN A 122 -5.27 -9.48 0.06
CA GLN A 122 -3.92 -9.80 0.52
C GLN A 122 -2.99 -9.88 -0.70
N LEU A 123 -1.98 -9.02 -0.74
CA LEU A 123 -0.90 -9.06 -1.72
C LEU A 123 0.34 -9.68 -1.07
N THR A 124 0.73 -10.85 -1.52
CA THR A 124 2.00 -11.46 -1.16
C THR A 124 3.02 -11.16 -2.24
N LEU A 125 4.11 -10.48 -1.90
CA LEU A 125 5.24 -10.17 -2.78
C LEU A 125 6.42 -11.05 -2.38
N ASN A 126 7.11 -11.62 -3.36
CA ASN A 126 8.43 -12.21 -3.19
C ASN A 126 9.39 -11.31 -3.97
N THR A 127 10.13 -10.45 -3.26
CA THR A 127 11.12 -9.57 -3.90
C THR A 127 12.35 -10.38 -4.32
N ASP A 128 13.19 -9.76 -5.13
CA ASP A 128 14.58 -10.18 -5.30
C ASP A 128 15.47 -9.48 -4.25
N ASP A 129 16.79 -9.46 -4.50
CA ASP A 129 17.80 -8.94 -3.57
C ASP A 129 17.60 -7.44 -3.25
N LEU A 130 16.99 -6.68 -4.17
CA LEU A 130 16.84 -5.23 -4.11
C LEU A 130 15.37 -4.83 -3.88
N GLY A 131 14.81 -5.28 -2.75
CA GLY A 131 13.44 -4.94 -2.35
C GLY A 131 13.15 -3.43 -2.28
N SER A 132 14.18 -2.58 -2.16
CA SER A 132 14.03 -1.12 -2.20
C SER A 132 13.63 -0.56 -3.57
N GLU A 133 13.73 -1.36 -4.63
CA GLU A 133 13.32 -1.01 -5.98
C GLU A 133 11.87 -1.44 -6.26
N THR A 134 11.28 -2.28 -5.40
CA THR A 134 9.92 -2.81 -5.56
C THR A 134 8.87 -1.92 -4.89
N GLU A 135 7.97 -1.37 -5.70
CA GLU A 135 6.77 -0.66 -5.24
C GLU A 135 5.51 -1.26 -5.87
N TRP A 136 4.35 -1.01 -5.28
CA TRP A 136 3.09 -1.37 -5.90
C TRP A 136 1.99 -0.35 -5.64
N GLU A 137 1.05 -0.30 -6.57
CA GLU A 137 -0.17 0.48 -6.46
C GLU A 137 -1.36 -0.29 -7.01
N VAL A 138 -2.51 -0.07 -6.39
CA VAL A 138 -3.80 -0.47 -6.92
C VAL A 138 -4.59 0.78 -7.27
N ARG A 139 -5.09 0.83 -8.51
CA ARG A 139 -5.86 1.97 -9.02
C ARG A 139 -7.23 1.55 -9.52
N ARG A 140 -8.25 2.37 -9.27
CA ARG A 140 -9.59 2.19 -9.85
C ARG A 140 -9.53 2.34 -11.36
N LEU A 141 -10.17 1.41 -12.08
CA LEU A 141 -10.18 1.43 -13.54
C LEU A 141 -11.01 2.58 -14.12
N SER A 142 -12.03 3.06 -13.39
CA SER A 142 -12.96 4.07 -13.89
C SER A 142 -12.35 5.46 -14.07
N ASP A 143 -11.47 5.85 -13.15
CA ASP A 143 -10.97 7.23 -13.02
C ASP A 143 -9.50 7.30 -12.62
N ASN A 144 -8.79 6.17 -12.60
CA ASN A 144 -7.38 6.08 -12.27
C ASN A 144 -7.01 6.46 -10.81
N ALA A 145 -8.00 6.60 -9.94
CA ALA A 145 -7.76 6.97 -8.54
C ALA A 145 -6.96 5.90 -7.81
N LEU A 146 -5.97 6.33 -7.02
CA LEU A 146 -5.21 5.45 -6.14
C LEU A 146 -6.13 4.87 -5.07
N SER A 147 -6.07 3.56 -4.87
CA SER A 147 -6.90 2.81 -3.91
C SER A 147 -6.07 2.19 -2.80
N ALA A 148 -4.86 1.73 -3.13
CA ALA A 148 -3.88 1.23 -2.16
C ALA A 148 -2.48 1.32 -2.79
N SER A 149 -1.45 1.35 -1.97
CA SER A 149 -0.04 1.30 -2.41
C SER A 149 0.84 0.80 -1.28
N GLY A 150 2.06 0.38 -1.62
CA GLY A 150 3.08 -0.01 -0.64
C GLY A 150 4.45 -0.17 -1.29
N GLY A 151 5.44 -0.48 -0.45
CA GLY A 151 6.86 -0.31 -0.77
C GLY A 151 7.33 1.15 -0.61
N PRO A 152 8.62 1.43 -0.86
CA PRO A 152 9.68 0.47 -1.14
C PRO A 152 10.01 -0.40 0.09
N TYR A 153 10.67 -1.55 -0.10
CA TYR A 153 10.99 -2.49 0.98
C TYR A 153 12.49 -2.54 1.28
N ALA A 154 12.88 -3.28 2.32
CA ALA A 154 14.30 -3.45 2.63
C ALA A 154 15.01 -4.36 1.61
N ASP A 155 16.27 -4.06 1.30
CA ASP A 155 17.14 -4.95 0.53
C ASP A 155 17.52 -6.17 1.38
N VAL A 156 17.26 -7.37 0.87
CA VAL A 156 17.52 -8.63 1.56
C VAL A 156 18.15 -9.60 0.58
N PRO A 157 19.39 -10.05 0.80
CA PRO A 157 20.02 -11.06 -0.07
C PRO A 157 19.17 -12.34 -0.14
N GLY A 158 18.88 -12.80 -1.35
CA GLY A 158 17.96 -13.90 -1.64
C GLY A 158 16.47 -13.51 -1.68
N GLY A 159 16.17 -12.23 -1.51
CA GLY A 159 14.83 -11.69 -1.44
C GLY A 159 14.09 -11.96 -0.14
N GLN A 160 12.91 -11.34 -0.02
CA GLN A 160 12.01 -11.54 1.11
C GLN A 160 10.56 -11.67 0.66
N GLN A 161 9.77 -12.37 1.48
CA GLN A 161 8.32 -12.42 1.30
C GLN A 161 7.66 -11.36 2.17
N ILE A 162 6.92 -10.47 1.53
CA ILE A 162 6.11 -9.42 2.18
C ILE A 162 4.64 -9.75 1.96
N THR A 163 3.81 -9.45 2.95
CA THR A 163 2.36 -9.63 2.85
C THR A 163 1.66 -8.36 3.27
N GLU A 164 1.05 -7.69 2.30
CA GLU A 164 0.26 -6.48 2.50
C GLU A 164 -1.22 -6.84 2.52
N THR A 165 -1.97 -6.25 3.45
CA THR A 165 -3.42 -6.43 3.56
C THR A 165 -4.09 -5.08 3.47
N PHE A 166 -4.96 -4.91 2.48
CA PHE A 166 -5.62 -3.63 2.22
C PHE A 166 -7.02 -3.88 1.65
N PRO A 167 -7.98 -3.01 1.95
CA PRO A 167 -9.29 -3.11 1.32
C PRO A 167 -9.38 -2.34 0.01
N LEU A 168 -10.30 -2.80 -0.82
CA LEU A 168 -10.69 -2.15 -2.05
C LEU A 168 -12.21 -2.06 -2.13
N SER A 169 -12.72 -1.08 -2.87
CA SER A 169 -14.13 -0.99 -3.20
C SER A 169 -14.58 -2.17 -4.07
N ALA A 170 -15.88 -2.48 -4.08
CA ALA A 170 -16.47 -3.48 -4.98
C ALA A 170 -16.59 -2.93 -6.43
N THR A 171 -15.48 -2.46 -6.98
CA THR A 171 -15.35 -1.90 -8.34
C THR A 171 -14.20 -2.59 -9.08
N ALA A 172 -14.04 -2.27 -10.36
CA ALA A 172 -12.93 -2.77 -11.14
C ALA A 172 -11.64 -2.00 -10.82
N HIS A 173 -10.54 -2.74 -10.61
CA HIS A 173 -9.24 -2.21 -10.22
C HIS A 173 -8.14 -2.80 -11.09
N ARG A 174 -6.98 -2.14 -11.12
CA ARG A 174 -5.75 -2.72 -11.66
C ARG A 174 -4.66 -2.67 -10.60
N LEU A 175 -3.87 -3.73 -10.54
CA LEU A 175 -2.63 -3.80 -9.79
C LEU A 175 -1.48 -3.45 -10.73
N ILE A 176 -0.57 -2.60 -10.26
CA ILE A 176 0.70 -2.29 -10.90
C ILE A 176 1.77 -2.57 -9.87
N VAL A 177 2.73 -3.42 -10.22
CA VAL A 177 3.96 -3.64 -9.45
C VAL A 177 5.09 -3.07 -10.27
N THR A 178 5.87 -2.18 -9.68
CA THR A 178 6.96 -1.45 -10.34
C THR A 178 8.28 -1.93 -9.76
N ASP A 179 9.28 -1.99 -10.63
CA ASP A 179 10.67 -2.15 -10.25
C ASP A 179 11.48 -0.97 -10.83
N ALA A 180 12.14 -0.23 -9.94
CA ALA A 180 12.98 0.91 -10.31
C ALA A 180 14.36 0.51 -10.89
N GLY A 181 14.81 -0.73 -10.65
CA GLY A 181 16.05 -1.30 -11.19
C GLY A 181 15.96 -1.67 -12.67
N PHE A 182 14.73 -1.87 -13.17
CA PHE A 182 14.39 -2.31 -14.53
C PHE A 182 14.88 -3.72 -14.88
N ASP A 183 15.11 -4.58 -13.90
CA ASP A 183 15.44 -5.99 -14.05
C ASP A 183 14.34 -6.92 -13.51
N GLY A 184 13.26 -6.34 -12.97
CA GLY A 184 12.06 -7.01 -12.54
C GLY A 184 12.18 -7.53 -11.12
N MET A 185 11.75 -8.77 -10.90
CA MET A 185 12.01 -9.50 -9.65
C MET A 185 12.47 -10.92 -9.97
N PRO A 186 13.74 -11.14 -10.36
CA PRO A 186 14.25 -12.44 -10.77
C PRO A 186 14.02 -13.53 -9.71
N GLY A 187 13.29 -14.60 -10.07
CA GLY A 187 12.91 -15.67 -9.14
C GLY A 187 11.80 -15.31 -8.13
N GLY A 188 11.44 -14.03 -8.06
CA GLY A 188 10.36 -13.50 -7.24
C GLY A 188 9.02 -13.42 -7.98
N GLY A 189 8.20 -12.45 -7.60
CA GLY A 189 6.87 -12.23 -8.17
C GLY A 189 5.84 -11.88 -7.09
N TYR A 190 4.56 -12.03 -7.41
CA TYR A 190 3.50 -11.65 -6.47
C TYR A 190 2.21 -12.45 -6.66
N VAL A 191 1.39 -12.54 -5.62
CA VAL A 191 0.04 -13.12 -5.68
C VAL A 191 -0.92 -12.21 -4.94
N LEU A 192 -2.00 -11.81 -5.63
CA LEU A 192 -3.12 -11.08 -5.04
C LEU A 192 -4.26 -12.05 -4.75
N ARG A 193 -4.78 -12.05 -3.52
CA ARG A 193 -5.88 -12.90 -3.06
C ARG A 193 -6.97 -12.09 -2.37
N ASP A 194 -8.19 -12.63 -2.33
CA ASP A 194 -9.23 -12.16 -1.43
C ASP A 194 -9.05 -12.74 -0.01
N VAL A 195 -9.88 -12.30 0.94
CA VAL A 195 -9.90 -12.83 2.32
C VAL A 195 -10.16 -14.34 2.43
N ASN A 196 -10.78 -14.94 1.42
CA ASN A 196 -11.07 -16.37 1.39
C ASN A 196 -9.92 -17.18 0.78
N GLY A 197 -8.81 -16.52 0.42
CA GLY A 197 -7.64 -17.12 -0.23
C GLY A 197 -7.82 -17.39 -1.72
N GLN A 198 -8.92 -16.93 -2.33
CA GLN A 198 -9.17 -17.03 -3.76
C GLN A 198 -8.21 -16.11 -4.52
N ARG A 199 -7.49 -16.65 -5.50
CA ARG A 199 -6.53 -15.88 -6.30
C ARG A 199 -7.24 -14.92 -7.24
N ILE A 200 -6.73 -13.70 -7.33
CA ILE A 200 -7.21 -12.63 -8.21
C ILE A 200 -6.19 -12.35 -9.32
N ILE A 201 -4.90 -12.33 -8.98
CA ILE A 201 -3.75 -12.28 -9.90
C ILE A 201 -2.63 -13.13 -9.29
N ASP A 202 -1.89 -13.86 -10.12
CA ASP A 202 -0.79 -14.72 -9.71
C ASP A 202 0.38 -14.62 -10.70
N ASN A 203 1.43 -13.93 -10.28
CA ASN A 203 2.69 -13.74 -10.99
C ASN A 203 3.87 -14.34 -10.21
N GLU A 204 3.60 -15.24 -9.25
CA GLU A 204 4.64 -15.85 -8.44
C GLU A 204 5.60 -16.69 -9.28
N GLY A 205 6.91 -16.54 -9.03
CA GLY A 205 7.97 -17.20 -9.77
C GLY A 205 8.21 -16.64 -11.17
N ASN A 206 7.43 -15.64 -11.59
CA ASN A 206 7.44 -15.05 -12.93
C ASN A 206 7.88 -13.56 -12.90
N GLY A 207 8.41 -13.09 -11.77
CA GLY A 207 8.82 -11.70 -11.58
C GLY A 207 9.96 -11.24 -12.48
N GLY A 208 10.87 -12.14 -12.89
CA GLY A 208 11.96 -11.81 -13.81
C GLY A 208 11.53 -11.60 -15.27
N ASN A 209 10.23 -11.75 -15.58
CA ASN A 209 9.69 -11.60 -16.94
C ASN A 209 9.06 -10.23 -17.21
N PHE A 210 9.18 -9.28 -16.28
CA PHE A 210 8.98 -7.86 -16.53
C PHE A 210 10.27 -7.10 -16.21
N THR A 211 10.40 -5.87 -16.71
CA THR A 211 11.55 -5.01 -16.40
C THR A 211 11.13 -3.91 -15.42
N GLY A 212 10.55 -2.81 -15.91
CA GLY A 212 10.18 -1.70 -15.03
C GLY A 212 8.80 -1.82 -14.38
N SER A 213 7.87 -2.58 -14.97
CA SER A 213 6.53 -2.73 -14.38
C SER A 213 5.82 -3.99 -14.85
N SER A 214 5.05 -4.58 -13.94
CA SER A 214 4.11 -5.67 -14.17
C SER A 214 2.70 -5.16 -13.94
N SER A 215 1.86 -5.24 -14.97
CA SER A 215 0.43 -5.00 -14.85
C SER A 215 -0.31 -5.70 -15.99
N MET A 216 -1.59 -6.01 -15.76
CA MET A 216 -2.48 -6.43 -16.85
C MET A 216 -2.49 -5.39 -17.98
N ALA A 217 -2.71 -5.84 -19.21
CA ALA A 217 -2.74 -4.97 -20.39
C ALA A 217 -3.61 -3.71 -20.16
N THR A 218 -3.19 -2.57 -20.71
CA THR A 218 -3.82 -1.27 -20.49
C THR A 218 -5.33 -1.29 -20.72
N GLY A 219 -6.09 -0.71 -19.78
CA GLY A 219 -7.55 -0.66 -19.81
C GLY A 219 -8.23 -1.91 -19.26
N PHE A 220 -7.48 -2.89 -18.78
CA PHE A 220 -7.99 -4.08 -18.12
C PHE A 220 -7.54 -4.16 -16.66
N GLY A 221 -8.26 -4.99 -15.90
CA GLY A 221 -8.03 -5.19 -14.49
C GLY A 221 -8.89 -6.33 -13.95
N PHE A 222 -9.03 -6.38 -12.64
CA PHE A 222 -9.83 -7.36 -11.92
C PHE A 222 -11.11 -6.73 -11.37
N ASP A 223 -12.16 -7.54 -11.29
CA ASP A 223 -13.47 -7.15 -10.77
C ASP A 223 -13.63 -7.74 -9.37
N LEU A 224 -14.25 -6.98 -8.46
CA LEU A 224 -14.59 -7.40 -7.12
C LEU A 224 -16.11 -7.38 -6.90
N PRO A 225 -16.69 -8.29 -6.09
CA PRO A 225 -16.04 -9.47 -5.47
C PRO A 225 -15.66 -10.56 -6.49
N VAL A 226 -14.83 -11.51 -6.08
CA VAL A 226 -14.49 -12.68 -6.90
C VAL A 226 -15.75 -13.52 -7.16
N GLY A 227 -15.94 -13.91 -8.43
CA GLY A 227 -17.08 -14.69 -8.88
C GLY A 227 -17.06 -16.16 -8.44
N PRO A 228 -18.20 -16.85 -8.49
CA PRO A 228 -18.31 -18.20 -7.94
C PRO A 228 -17.83 -19.31 -8.89
N VAL A 229 -17.45 -18.99 -10.14
CA VAL A 229 -17.11 -20.01 -11.15
C VAL A 229 -15.61 -20.09 -11.33
N GLY A 230 -15.01 -21.20 -10.94
CA GLY A 230 -13.59 -21.48 -11.16
C GLY A 230 -13.33 -22.31 -12.43
N VAL A 231 -12.08 -22.27 -12.89
CA VAL A 231 -11.55 -23.35 -13.72
C VAL A 231 -11.53 -24.63 -12.88
N PHE A 232 -11.88 -25.76 -13.48
CA PHE A 232 -11.94 -27.02 -12.76
C PHE A 232 -10.54 -27.41 -12.24
N PRO A 233 -10.39 -27.85 -10.97
CA PRO A 233 -9.07 -28.00 -10.33
C PRO A 233 -8.03 -28.82 -11.10
N THR A 234 -8.44 -29.87 -11.81
CA THR A 234 -7.55 -30.71 -12.64
C THR A 234 -6.81 -29.94 -13.75
N TRP A 235 -7.34 -28.80 -14.18
CA TRP A 235 -6.75 -27.93 -15.20
C TRP A 235 -6.09 -26.68 -14.62
N CYS A 236 -6.24 -26.45 -13.32
CA CYS A 236 -5.63 -25.32 -12.63
C CYS A 236 -4.15 -25.61 -12.36
N ASP A 237 -3.29 -24.58 -12.42
CA ASP A 237 -1.86 -24.67 -12.10
C ASP A 237 -1.11 -25.70 -12.93
N ARG A 238 -1.41 -25.71 -14.25
CA ARG A 238 -0.79 -26.62 -15.21
C ARG A 238 0.19 -25.86 -16.09
N GLU A 239 1.46 -26.23 -16.00
CA GLU A 239 2.54 -25.62 -16.80
C GLU A 239 2.89 -26.40 -18.07
N ASP A 240 2.21 -27.53 -18.28
CA ASP A 240 2.49 -28.54 -19.30
C ASP A 240 1.29 -28.75 -20.24
N LEU A 241 0.44 -27.73 -20.43
CA LEU A 241 -0.71 -27.87 -21.32
C LEU A 241 -0.23 -27.94 -22.77
N VAL A 242 -0.74 -28.92 -23.50
CA VAL A 242 -0.58 -28.97 -24.96
C VAL A 242 -1.52 -27.97 -25.64
N GLY A 243 -1.12 -27.44 -26.80
CA GLY A 243 -1.89 -26.46 -27.56
C GLY A 243 -3.27 -26.97 -27.99
N ASN A 244 -3.48 -28.28 -28.03
CA ASN A 244 -4.77 -28.92 -28.34
C ASN A 244 -5.60 -29.31 -27.10
N ALA A 245 -5.18 -28.91 -25.90
CA ALA A 245 -5.87 -29.26 -24.66
C ALA A 245 -7.33 -28.80 -24.67
N VAL A 246 -8.17 -29.58 -23.99
CA VAL A 246 -9.56 -29.24 -23.71
C VAL A 246 -9.72 -29.07 -22.22
N ILE A 247 -9.67 -27.82 -21.77
CA ILE A 247 -9.88 -27.46 -20.37
C ILE A 247 -11.37 -27.31 -20.08
N ARG A 248 -11.75 -27.26 -18.80
CA ARG A 248 -13.14 -27.01 -18.41
C ARG A 248 -13.27 -26.20 -17.14
N CYS A 249 -14.38 -25.49 -17.00
CA CYS A 249 -14.78 -24.84 -15.76
C CYS A 249 -15.80 -25.68 -14.98
N GLU A 250 -16.09 -25.23 -13.77
CA GLU A 250 -17.20 -25.76 -12.97
C GLU A 250 -18.56 -25.37 -13.58
N SER A 251 -19.54 -26.26 -13.44
CA SER A 251 -20.91 -25.98 -13.88
C SER A 251 -21.61 -25.03 -12.91
N TYR A 252 -22.36 -24.06 -13.44
CA TYR A 252 -23.14 -23.12 -12.66
C TYR A 252 -24.63 -23.28 -12.95
N GLY A 253 -25.44 -23.49 -11.89
CA GLY A 253 -26.87 -23.80 -11.99
C GLY A 253 -27.68 -22.85 -12.88
N PRO A 254 -27.57 -21.51 -12.69
CA PRO A 254 -28.24 -20.54 -13.54
C PRO A 254 -27.90 -20.65 -15.03
N VAL A 255 -26.65 -20.99 -15.39
CA VAL A 255 -26.28 -21.20 -16.81
C VAL A 255 -26.86 -22.52 -17.32
N SER A 256 -26.83 -23.57 -16.51
CA SER A 256 -27.40 -24.87 -16.89
C SER A 256 -28.92 -24.81 -17.08
N ALA A 257 -29.63 -23.97 -16.32
CA ALA A 257 -31.07 -23.76 -16.45
C ALA A 257 -31.48 -23.12 -17.80
N GLU A 258 -30.57 -22.37 -18.44
CA GLU A 258 -30.84 -21.70 -19.72
C GLU A 258 -30.63 -22.60 -20.94
N PHE A 259 -30.19 -23.85 -20.76
CA PHE A 259 -29.98 -24.79 -21.86
C PHE A 259 -31.31 -25.16 -22.54
N GLY A 260 -31.39 -24.95 -23.85
CA GLY A 260 -32.61 -25.08 -24.64
C GLY A 260 -33.58 -23.90 -24.52
N VAL A 261 -33.22 -22.86 -23.74
CA VAL A 261 -34.06 -21.66 -23.51
C VAL A 261 -33.40 -20.44 -24.14
N ASN A 262 -32.17 -20.10 -23.73
CA ASN A 262 -31.39 -18.99 -24.27
C ASN A 262 -29.95 -19.41 -24.60
N ASP A 263 -29.84 -20.33 -25.56
CA ASP A 263 -28.57 -21.00 -25.86
C ASP A 263 -27.48 -20.08 -26.44
N ALA A 264 -27.88 -19.04 -27.17
CA ALA A 264 -26.93 -18.11 -27.79
C ALA A 264 -26.29 -17.17 -26.78
N ASN A 265 -27.01 -16.80 -25.72
CA ASN A 265 -26.56 -15.80 -24.74
C ASN A 265 -26.24 -16.39 -23.36
N SER A 266 -26.28 -17.71 -23.23
CA SER A 266 -25.98 -18.41 -21.97
C SER A 266 -24.82 -19.37 -22.14
N GLY A 267 -23.86 -19.31 -21.21
CA GLY A 267 -22.62 -20.06 -21.27
C GLY A 267 -21.56 -19.50 -20.33
N TYR A 268 -20.29 -19.64 -20.73
CA TYR A 268 -19.15 -19.23 -19.92
C TYR A 268 -18.23 -18.33 -20.73
N GLN A 269 -17.89 -17.18 -20.15
CA GLN A 269 -16.88 -16.30 -20.71
C GLN A 269 -15.56 -16.52 -19.99
N TRP A 270 -14.56 -16.88 -20.77
CA TRP A 270 -13.20 -17.09 -20.34
C TRP A 270 -12.39 -15.83 -20.56
N ARG A 271 -11.45 -15.57 -19.66
CA ARG A 271 -10.44 -14.53 -19.74
C ARG A 271 -9.07 -15.15 -19.53
N PHE A 272 -8.17 -14.91 -20.46
CA PHE A 272 -6.75 -15.30 -20.41
C PHE A 272 -5.94 -14.03 -20.43
N PHE A 273 -4.99 -13.89 -19.53
CA PHE A 273 -4.11 -12.73 -19.53
C PHE A 273 -2.75 -13.07 -18.97
N ASP A 274 -1.73 -12.44 -19.52
CA ASP A 274 -0.41 -12.38 -18.90
C ASP A 274 -0.47 -11.31 -17.79
N PRO A 275 -0.10 -11.64 -16.53
CA PRO A 275 -0.01 -10.65 -15.45
C PRO A 275 0.99 -9.52 -15.75
N ASN A 276 1.98 -9.73 -16.63
CA ASN A 276 2.93 -8.71 -17.11
C ASN A 276 2.42 -7.96 -18.35
N GLY A 277 1.22 -8.26 -18.85
CA GLY A 277 0.48 -7.42 -19.80
C GLY A 277 0.72 -7.71 -21.29
N SER A 278 1.54 -8.70 -21.65
CA SER A 278 1.82 -9.00 -23.07
C SER A 278 0.65 -9.65 -23.83
N TYR A 279 -0.30 -10.24 -23.10
CA TYR A 279 -1.42 -10.99 -23.67
C TYR A 279 -2.72 -10.75 -22.89
N MET A 280 -3.82 -10.60 -23.62
CA MET A 280 -5.18 -10.53 -23.07
C MET A 280 -6.18 -11.06 -24.08
N ARG A 281 -7.07 -11.95 -23.66
CA ARG A 281 -8.13 -12.48 -24.52
C ARG A 281 -9.38 -12.88 -23.76
N TYR A 282 -10.53 -12.50 -24.31
CA TYR A 282 -11.82 -13.06 -23.93
C TYR A 282 -12.29 -14.11 -24.94
N MET A 283 -12.96 -15.16 -24.45
CA MET A 283 -13.63 -16.16 -25.28
C MET A 283 -14.96 -16.53 -24.66
N PHE A 284 -16.06 -16.42 -25.42
CA PHE A 284 -17.37 -16.84 -24.94
C PHE A 284 -17.75 -18.19 -25.57
N VAL A 285 -18.00 -19.18 -24.72
CA VAL A 285 -18.52 -20.49 -25.11
C VAL A 285 -19.98 -20.56 -24.66
N SER A 286 -20.90 -20.60 -25.62
CA SER A 286 -22.34 -20.65 -25.35
C SER A 286 -22.90 -22.06 -25.55
N HIS A 287 -24.12 -22.32 -25.09
CA HIS A 287 -24.80 -23.59 -25.38
C HIS A 287 -25.02 -23.81 -26.88
N ALA A 288 -25.27 -22.73 -27.62
CA ALA A 288 -25.45 -22.75 -29.07
C ALA A 288 -24.13 -22.96 -29.82
N ASN A 289 -23.03 -22.39 -29.33
CA ASN A 289 -21.70 -22.44 -29.95
C ASN A 289 -20.68 -23.07 -28.99
N PRO A 290 -20.75 -24.40 -28.76
CA PRO A 290 -19.79 -25.10 -27.90
C PRO A 290 -18.41 -25.13 -28.55
N SER A 291 -17.35 -25.01 -27.75
CA SER A 291 -15.96 -25.06 -28.26
C SER A 291 -15.52 -26.47 -28.69
N ASP A 292 -16.10 -27.51 -28.09
CA ASP A 292 -15.80 -28.91 -28.35
C ASP A 292 -17.07 -29.63 -28.84
N PRO A 293 -17.31 -29.68 -30.17
CA PRO A 293 -18.51 -30.30 -30.73
C PRO A 293 -18.51 -31.83 -30.58
N THR A 294 -17.40 -32.44 -30.14
CA THR A 294 -17.33 -33.88 -29.87
C THR A 294 -18.11 -34.30 -28.62
N LYS A 295 -18.45 -33.34 -27.75
CA LYS A 295 -19.23 -33.61 -26.54
C LYS A 295 -20.74 -33.61 -26.85
N PRO A 296 -21.51 -34.55 -26.27
CA PRO A 296 -22.95 -34.64 -26.48
C PRO A 296 -23.67 -33.37 -26.03
N ALA A 297 -24.82 -33.07 -26.64
CA ALA A 297 -25.65 -31.94 -26.26
C ALA A 297 -26.18 -32.09 -24.84
N ALA A 298 -25.71 -31.21 -23.95
CA ALA A 298 -26.08 -31.18 -22.54
C ALA A 298 -25.79 -29.80 -21.93
N PRO A 299 -26.45 -29.45 -20.80
CA PRO A 299 -26.23 -28.17 -20.11
C PRO A 299 -24.80 -27.93 -19.62
N TRP A 300 -23.99 -28.98 -19.47
CA TRP A 300 -22.59 -28.88 -19.07
C TRP A 300 -21.64 -28.75 -20.26
N ARG A 301 -22.10 -28.93 -21.51
CA ARG A 301 -21.20 -28.93 -22.68
C ARG A 301 -20.49 -27.58 -22.85
N ALA A 302 -21.16 -26.48 -22.53
CA ALA A 302 -20.58 -25.14 -22.61
C ALA A 302 -19.44 -24.90 -21.60
N THR A 303 -19.24 -25.77 -20.60
CA THR A 303 -18.12 -25.64 -19.65
C THR A 303 -16.77 -26.03 -20.26
N TYR A 304 -16.76 -26.69 -21.42
CA TYR A 304 -15.53 -27.12 -22.08
C TYR A 304 -14.99 -26.04 -23.00
N LEU A 305 -13.67 -25.82 -22.95
CA LEU A 305 -12.92 -24.94 -23.82
C LEU A 305 -11.77 -25.70 -24.48
N ARG A 306 -11.86 -25.93 -25.78
CA ARG A 306 -10.73 -26.41 -26.59
C ARG A 306 -9.81 -25.23 -26.94
N LEU A 307 -8.56 -25.28 -26.51
CA LEU A 307 -7.60 -24.19 -26.78
C LEU A 307 -7.37 -23.98 -28.28
N GLN A 308 -7.35 -25.03 -29.09
CA GLN A 308 -7.29 -24.89 -30.55
C GLN A 308 -8.46 -24.14 -31.21
N SER A 309 -9.59 -23.94 -30.52
CA SER A 309 -10.69 -23.12 -31.06
C SER A 309 -10.35 -21.63 -31.12
N MET A 310 -9.29 -21.21 -30.44
CA MET A 310 -8.81 -19.84 -30.32
C MET A 310 -7.96 -19.39 -31.53
N VAL A 311 -8.49 -19.53 -32.75
CA VAL A 311 -7.72 -19.34 -34.01
C VAL A 311 -7.10 -17.94 -34.15
N THR A 312 -7.87 -16.88 -33.89
CA THR A 312 -7.36 -15.50 -33.94
C THR A 312 -6.77 -15.10 -32.60
N LEU A 313 -5.48 -14.74 -32.52
CA LEU A 313 -4.76 -14.45 -31.26
C LEU A 313 -4.68 -15.69 -30.34
N PRO A 314 -4.13 -16.83 -30.80
CA PRO A 314 -4.09 -18.07 -30.02
C PRO A 314 -3.36 -17.90 -28.69
N VAL A 315 -3.58 -18.84 -27.78
CA VAL A 315 -2.86 -18.87 -26.50
C VAL A 315 -1.35 -19.00 -26.78
N PRO A 316 -0.52 -18.08 -26.28
CA PRO A 316 0.92 -18.10 -26.52
C PRO A 316 1.59 -19.31 -25.84
N GLN A 317 2.68 -19.78 -26.43
CA GLN A 317 3.50 -20.86 -25.88
C GLN A 317 4.51 -20.30 -24.86
N GLY A 318 4.72 -21.00 -23.75
CA GLY A 318 5.76 -20.68 -22.75
C GLY A 318 5.51 -19.41 -21.94
N ILE A 319 4.32 -18.81 -22.02
CA ILE A 319 3.96 -17.62 -21.24
C ILE A 319 3.06 -18.04 -20.07
N LEU A 320 3.37 -17.56 -18.87
CA LEU A 320 2.49 -17.70 -17.72
C LEU A 320 1.21 -16.89 -17.94
N LEU A 321 0.08 -17.59 -17.94
CA LEU A 321 -1.23 -16.97 -18.07
C LEU A 321 -2.05 -17.18 -16.80
N ASN A 322 -2.72 -16.12 -16.40
CA ASN A 322 -3.81 -16.15 -15.46
C ASN A 322 -5.11 -16.39 -16.22
N VAL A 323 -5.82 -17.45 -15.85
CA VAL A 323 -7.05 -17.87 -16.51
C VAL A 323 -8.20 -17.79 -15.53
N GLN A 324 -9.22 -17.04 -15.93
CA GLN A 324 -10.46 -16.87 -15.19
C GLN A 324 -11.66 -17.20 -16.07
N VAL A 325 -12.76 -17.51 -15.41
CA VAL A 325 -14.02 -17.79 -16.07
C VAL A 325 -15.14 -17.10 -15.30
N ARG A 326 -16.16 -16.64 -16.02
CA ARG A 326 -17.42 -16.16 -15.45
C ARG A 326 -18.60 -16.83 -16.10
N ALA A 327 -19.66 -17.00 -15.33
CA ALA A 327 -20.96 -17.36 -15.86
C ALA A 327 -21.58 -16.19 -16.65
N ARG A 328 -22.26 -16.52 -17.73
CA ARG A 328 -23.20 -15.63 -18.42
C ARG A 328 -24.53 -16.34 -18.57
N ALA A 329 -25.59 -15.80 -17.99
CA ALA A 329 -26.94 -16.36 -18.09
C ALA A 329 -27.87 -15.32 -18.69
N ASN A 330 -28.63 -15.71 -19.73
CA ASN A 330 -29.56 -14.82 -20.42
C ASN A 330 -28.93 -13.46 -20.82
N GLY A 331 -27.68 -13.49 -21.31
CA GLY A 331 -26.95 -12.30 -21.72
C GLY A 331 -26.27 -11.50 -20.61
N VAL A 332 -26.57 -11.77 -19.33
CA VAL A 332 -26.01 -11.08 -18.15
C VAL A 332 -24.74 -11.77 -17.68
N ASN A 333 -23.63 -11.03 -17.59
CA ASN A 333 -22.35 -11.53 -17.08
C ASN A 333 -22.32 -11.44 -15.55
N GLY A 334 -21.82 -12.49 -14.89
CA GLY A 334 -21.38 -12.40 -13.50
C GLY A 334 -19.95 -11.87 -13.35
N ASN A 335 -19.42 -11.92 -12.14
CA ASN A 335 -18.02 -11.60 -11.87
C ASN A 335 -17.11 -12.76 -12.30
N PHE A 336 -15.85 -12.44 -12.62
CA PHE A 336 -14.82 -13.45 -12.87
C PHE A 336 -14.45 -14.16 -11.58
N GLY A 337 -14.42 -15.49 -11.62
CA GLY A 337 -13.98 -16.27 -10.48
C GLY A 337 -12.47 -16.33 -10.29
N PRO A 338 -11.99 -17.23 -9.43
CA PRO A 338 -10.59 -17.28 -9.03
C PRO A 338 -9.67 -17.58 -10.22
N VAL A 339 -8.47 -17.01 -10.15
CA VAL A 339 -7.37 -17.27 -11.09
C VAL A 339 -6.81 -18.68 -10.91
N CYS A 340 -6.55 -19.30 -12.05
CA CYS A 340 -5.63 -20.41 -12.20
C CYS A 340 -4.42 -19.99 -13.02
N ARG A 341 -3.22 -20.46 -12.66
CA ARG A 341 -2.04 -20.36 -13.52
C ARG A 341 -2.11 -21.43 -14.61
N MET A 342 -1.71 -21.07 -15.83
CA MET A 342 -1.56 -22.00 -16.93
C MET A 342 -0.39 -21.60 -17.81
N ILE A 343 0.38 -22.58 -18.28
CA ILE A 343 1.33 -22.43 -19.39
C ILE A 343 0.96 -23.47 -20.44
N VAL A 344 0.87 -23.03 -21.70
CA VAL A 344 0.84 -23.92 -22.84
C VAL A 344 2.27 -24.13 -23.31
N ASP A 345 2.77 -25.36 -23.23
CA ASP A 345 4.11 -25.72 -23.66
C ASP A 345 4.09 -27.13 -24.26
N ASP A 346 4.01 -27.18 -25.59
CA ASP A 346 4.02 -28.44 -26.34
C ASP A 346 5.37 -29.21 -26.19
N GLY A 347 6.47 -28.50 -25.88
CA GLY A 347 7.78 -29.09 -25.67
C GLY A 347 7.89 -29.76 -24.30
N ALA A 348 7.49 -29.06 -23.23
CA ALA A 348 7.45 -29.61 -21.88
C ALA A 348 6.47 -30.78 -21.78
N ALA A 349 5.30 -30.67 -22.43
CA ALA A 349 4.32 -31.75 -22.45
C ALA A 349 4.81 -33.03 -23.15
N ALA A 350 5.73 -32.92 -24.11
CA ALA A 350 6.35 -34.07 -24.77
C ALA A 350 7.36 -34.82 -23.87
N CYS A 351 7.82 -34.18 -22.78
CA CYS A 351 8.82 -34.70 -21.85
C CYS A 351 8.30 -34.59 -20.40
N PRO A 352 7.25 -35.33 -20.00
CA PRO A 352 6.69 -35.23 -18.66
C PRO A 352 7.78 -35.56 -17.62
N THR A 353 8.08 -34.62 -16.74
CA THR A 353 9.01 -34.84 -15.63
C THR A 353 8.37 -35.84 -14.68
N THR A 354 8.83 -37.09 -14.74
CA THR A 354 8.52 -38.08 -13.71
C THR A 354 9.12 -37.60 -12.40
N THR A 355 8.29 -37.09 -11.49
CA THR A 355 8.66 -36.89 -10.10
C THR A 355 8.88 -38.28 -9.49
N LEU A 356 10.14 -38.64 -9.24
CA LEU A 356 10.46 -39.74 -8.33
C LEU A 356 10.02 -39.31 -6.94
N ILE A 357 8.94 -39.91 -6.44
CA ILE A 357 8.62 -39.85 -5.02
C ILE A 357 9.73 -40.63 -4.30
N GLN A 358 10.60 -39.93 -3.58
CA GLN A 358 11.40 -40.50 -2.50
C GLN A 358 10.67 -40.31 -1.17
#